data_AF-A0A291P5G2-F1
#
_entry.id   AF-A0A291P5G2-F1
#
_cell.length_a   1.000
_cell.length_b   1.000
_cell.length_c   1.000
_cell.angle_alpha   90.00
_cell.angle_beta   90.00
_cell.angle_gamma   90.00
#
_symmetry.space_group_name_H-M   'P 1'
#
loop_
_entity.id
_entity.type
_entity.pdbx_description
1 polymer ?
#
loop_
_entity_poly.entity_id
_entity_poly.type
_entity_poly.pdbx_seq_one_letter_code
_entity_poly.pdbx_strand_id
1 'polypeptide(L)'
;MAARHDQGRVLHTYTFRAKLTLPQRDQARPRPGTPSRRLSAGEDERPGQAREQQQGQWIVNGNTTSKASLHALLHGLAEGREPAHAYHPDARWQGMHPIGTLEGVGAISRFWRALRGAFPDMERRDLIFVGGDNHDDPRKPGWRAPHLVAALGHYQATFAADYLGIPATGGVVHLRYAEAHWLDGGKIRHSRVMIDLLDLMRQAGVWPLPPSLGTEGTWPGPASLDGVRLTDEPPRPGASALETIFAMHRALLSFDGKSLDSMPHGQYWTDNFMYYAAAGIGMTRGLQGFRAHHQIPFLKAFPDRIAEGHFIRISDGDYAVTGGNVMGTHRDTYMGMPATGRRISVPVMDFYRLDGDRIAENWLPMDVLGMAAQMGNDLLARLRHLTGHPVTSL
;
A
#
# COMPACT_ATOMS: atom_id res chain seq x y z
N MET A 1 -64.85 -36.40 -4.68
CA MET A 1 -65.55 -35.18 -4.24
C MET A 1 -64.47 -34.22 -3.75
N ALA A 2 -64.03 -33.25 -4.55
CA ALA A 2 -64.57 -31.87 -4.64
C ALA A 2 -64.39 -31.12 -3.30
N ALA A 3 -63.82 -29.91 -3.18
CA ALA A 3 -63.64 -28.85 -4.15
C ALA A 3 -62.52 -27.86 -3.72
N ARG A 4 -62.19 -26.99 -4.68
CA ARG A 4 -61.26 -25.86 -4.71
C ARG A 4 -61.44 -24.86 -3.56
N HIS A 5 -60.37 -24.15 -3.19
CA HIS A 5 -60.42 -22.69 -3.14
C HIS A 5 -59.07 -22.06 -3.48
N ASP A 6 -59.14 -21.20 -4.50
CA ASP A 6 -58.13 -20.33 -5.07
C ASP A 6 -58.12 -19.01 -4.28
N GLN A 7 -56.93 -18.53 -3.92
CA GLN A 7 -56.70 -17.13 -3.54
C GLN A 7 -55.35 -16.67 -4.06
N GLY A 8 -55.40 -16.03 -5.23
CA GLY A 8 -54.30 -15.25 -5.77
C GLY A 8 -53.95 -14.06 -4.88
N ARG A 9 -52.65 -13.75 -4.81
CA ARG A 9 -52.17 -12.46 -4.33
C ARG A 9 -51.16 -11.88 -5.31
N VAL A 10 -51.51 -10.68 -5.73
CA VAL A 10 -50.94 -9.80 -6.75
C VAL A 10 -49.46 -9.49 -6.49
N LEU A 11 -48.61 -9.76 -7.49
CA LEU A 11 -47.25 -9.22 -7.58
C LEU A 11 -47.31 -7.85 -8.26
N HIS A 12 -47.04 -6.79 -7.51
CA HIS A 12 -46.81 -5.45 -8.06
C HIS A 12 -45.40 -5.38 -8.69
N THR A 13 -45.33 -5.51 -10.01
CA THR A 13 -44.14 -5.23 -10.81
C THR A 13 -44.07 -3.74 -11.12
N TYR A 14 -43.24 -3.00 -10.38
CA TYR A 14 -42.88 -1.62 -10.73
C TYR A 14 -41.87 -1.63 -11.87
N THR A 15 -42.37 -1.42 -13.10
CA THR A 15 -41.52 -1.25 -14.29
C THR A 15 -41.20 0.23 -14.45
N PHE A 16 -40.05 0.68 -13.94
CA PHE A 16 -39.53 2.02 -14.25
C PHE A 16 -38.76 1.98 -15.58
N ARG A 17 -39.42 2.37 -16.67
CA ARG A 17 -38.76 2.74 -17.93
C ARG A 17 -38.28 4.19 -17.83
N ALA A 18 -37.01 4.39 -17.48
CA ALA A 18 -36.35 5.68 -17.70
C ALA A 18 -35.77 5.71 -19.12
N LYS A 19 -36.34 6.56 -19.98
CA LYS A 19 -35.75 6.94 -21.28
C LYS A 19 -34.51 7.79 -20.99
N LEU A 20 -33.31 7.26 -21.27
CA LEU A 20 -32.09 8.05 -21.31
C LEU A 20 -32.00 8.74 -22.68
N THR A 21 -32.29 10.04 -22.74
CA THR A 21 -32.03 10.88 -23.91
C THR A 21 -30.59 11.35 -23.83
N LEU A 22 -29.74 10.89 -24.75
CA LEU A 22 -28.35 11.37 -24.90
C LEU A 22 -28.36 12.77 -25.54
N PRO A 23 -27.65 13.76 -25.00
CA PRO A 23 -27.46 15.03 -25.71
C PRO A 23 -26.48 14.87 -26.88
N GLN A 24 -26.91 15.35 -28.05
CA GLN A 24 -26.15 15.39 -29.29
C GLN A 24 -24.92 16.30 -29.16
N ARG A 25 -23.80 15.86 -29.76
CA ARG A 25 -22.58 16.65 -29.93
C ARG A 25 -22.81 17.70 -31.02
N ASP A 26 -22.80 18.97 -30.65
CA ASP A 26 -22.69 20.06 -31.62
C ASP A 26 -21.25 20.19 -32.14
N GLN A 27 -21.13 20.03 -33.46
CA GLN A 27 -19.91 20.29 -34.22
C GLN A 27 -19.85 21.79 -34.56
N ALA A 28 -18.93 22.52 -33.94
CA ALA A 28 -18.63 23.90 -34.35
C ALA A 28 -17.54 23.91 -35.44
N ARG A 29 -17.88 24.49 -36.61
CA ARG A 29 -16.98 24.77 -37.74
C ARG A 29 -16.00 25.93 -37.44
N PRO A 30 -14.84 25.99 -38.12
CA PRO A 30 -13.80 27.00 -37.86
C PRO A 30 -14.08 28.34 -38.56
N ARG A 31 -13.52 29.44 -38.03
CA ARG A 31 -13.43 30.75 -38.70
C ARG A 31 -11.95 31.17 -38.87
N PRO A 32 -11.61 31.99 -39.89
CA PRO A 32 -10.25 32.13 -40.46
C PRO A 32 -9.40 33.27 -39.85
N GLY A 33 -8.08 33.24 -40.15
CA GLY A 33 -6.95 34.01 -39.57
C GLY A 33 -6.96 35.54 -39.73
N THR A 34 -6.00 36.33 -39.22
CA THR A 34 -4.51 36.36 -39.40
C THR A 34 -3.96 37.50 -38.49
N PRO A 35 -2.65 37.89 -38.40
CA PRO A 35 -1.35 37.22 -38.64
C PRO A 35 -0.30 37.32 -37.50
N SER A 36 0.62 36.35 -37.48
CA SER A 36 2.09 36.42 -37.23
C SER A 36 2.69 37.46 -36.27
N ARG A 37 3.41 36.97 -35.25
CA ARG A 37 4.72 37.51 -34.87
C ARG A 37 5.69 36.39 -34.50
N ARG A 38 6.75 36.25 -35.31
CA ARG A 38 7.94 35.42 -35.04
C ARG A 38 8.65 35.96 -33.80
N LEU A 39 9.01 35.07 -32.87
CA LEU A 39 10.17 35.26 -32.01
C LEU A 39 10.99 33.97 -32.06
N SER A 40 12.28 34.18 -32.21
CA SER A 40 13.34 33.29 -32.63
C SER A 40 13.65 32.19 -31.63
N ALA A 41 14.03 31.04 -32.17
CA ALA A 41 14.74 29.97 -31.49
C ALA A 41 16.03 30.51 -30.86
N GLY A 42 16.27 30.12 -29.61
CA GLY A 42 17.56 30.16 -28.94
C GLY A 42 17.87 28.74 -28.52
N GLU A 43 18.74 28.10 -29.29
CA GLU A 43 19.42 26.85 -28.96
C GLU A 43 20.31 27.08 -27.74
N ASP A 44 20.22 26.20 -26.74
CA ASP A 44 21.33 25.97 -25.80
C ASP A 44 21.19 24.54 -25.25
N GLU A 45 21.40 23.56 -26.14
CA GLU A 45 21.74 22.19 -25.73
C GLU A 45 23.23 22.15 -25.38
N ARG A 46 23.55 21.72 -24.15
CA ARG A 46 24.90 21.23 -23.81
C ARG A 46 24.82 19.78 -23.34
N PRO A 47 25.85 18.98 -23.66
CA PRO A 47 25.69 17.55 -23.97
C PRO A 47 25.73 16.68 -22.71
N GLY A 48 25.08 15.52 -22.82
CA GLY A 48 25.13 14.46 -21.83
C GLY A 48 26.56 14.04 -21.52
N GLN A 49 26.87 14.00 -20.23
CA GLN A 49 27.98 13.22 -19.71
C GLN A 49 27.47 11.83 -19.37
N ALA A 50 28.08 10.83 -19.99
CA ALA A 50 27.85 9.42 -19.73
C ALA A 50 28.00 9.13 -18.23
N ARG A 51 26.97 8.53 -17.63
CA ARG A 51 27.03 8.01 -16.27
C ARG A 51 27.75 6.67 -16.31
N GLU A 52 28.97 6.64 -15.78
CA GLU A 52 29.67 5.39 -15.50
C GLU A 52 28.93 4.68 -14.37
N GLN A 53 28.25 3.57 -14.70
CA GLN A 53 27.77 2.61 -13.71
C GLN A 53 28.99 1.88 -13.14
N GLN A 54 29.57 2.39 -12.05
CA GLN A 54 30.46 1.56 -11.23
C GLN A 54 29.61 0.61 -10.39
N GLN A 55 30.00 -0.66 -10.44
CA GLN A 55 29.28 -1.84 -9.95
C GLN A 55 28.74 -1.64 -8.53
N GLY A 56 27.42 -1.75 -8.36
CA GLY A 56 26.78 -1.91 -7.06
C GLY A 56 26.81 -0.70 -6.13
N GLN A 57 27.01 0.52 -6.62
CA GLN A 57 26.89 1.72 -5.79
C GLN A 57 26.08 2.80 -6.49
N TRP A 58 24.95 3.20 -5.90
CA TRP A 58 24.12 4.29 -6.41
C TRP A 58 24.78 5.62 -6.03
N ILE A 59 25.59 6.17 -6.93
CA ILE A 59 26.24 7.48 -6.74
C ILE A 59 25.21 8.57 -7.08
N VAL A 60 24.72 9.26 -6.06
CA VAL A 60 23.98 10.52 -6.22
C VAL A 60 24.83 11.63 -5.61
N ASN A 61 25.29 12.58 -6.43
CA ASN A 61 26.10 13.74 -6.01
C ASN A 61 27.37 13.38 -5.21
N GLY A 62 28.07 12.31 -5.58
CA GLY A 62 29.34 11.90 -4.94
C GLY A 62 29.19 11.21 -3.57
N ASN A 63 27.96 11.02 -3.07
CA ASN A 63 27.68 10.20 -1.88
C ASN A 63 26.95 8.92 -2.29
N THR A 64 27.55 7.77 -1.94
CA THR A 64 26.95 6.45 -2.18
C THR A 64 25.71 6.26 -1.30
N THR A 65 24.54 6.07 -1.91
CA THR A 65 23.35 5.55 -1.22
C THR A 65 23.44 4.03 -1.25
N SER A 66 23.67 3.39 -0.11
CA SER A 66 23.64 1.92 0.00
C SER A 66 22.52 1.43 0.90
N LYS A 67 21.97 0.24 0.59
CA LYS A 67 20.99 -0.45 1.45
C LYS A 67 21.51 -0.62 2.87
N ALA A 68 22.78 -1.00 3.02
CA ALA A 68 23.44 -1.12 4.31
C ALA A 68 23.43 0.19 5.13
N SER A 69 23.63 1.34 4.49
CA SER A 69 23.59 2.64 5.17
C SER A 69 22.19 2.96 5.67
N LEU A 70 21.16 2.77 4.83
CA LEU A 70 19.77 2.98 5.28
C LEU A 70 19.39 2.00 6.40
N HIS A 71 19.77 0.73 6.28
CA HIS A 71 19.53 -0.26 7.31
C HIS A 71 20.10 0.21 8.66
N ALA A 72 21.35 0.66 8.69
CA ALA A 72 21.96 1.21 9.90
C ALA A 72 21.24 2.46 10.44
N LEU A 73 20.72 3.33 9.57
CA LEU A 73 19.92 4.48 9.99
C LEU A 73 18.58 4.06 10.64
N LEU A 74 17.86 3.12 10.04
CA LEU A 74 16.56 2.66 10.54
C LEU A 74 16.69 1.84 11.84
N HIS A 75 17.71 0.98 11.94
CA HIS A 75 18.04 0.29 13.18
C HIS A 75 18.45 1.27 14.28
N GLY A 76 19.30 2.24 13.95
CA GLY A 76 19.67 3.30 14.89
C GLY A 76 18.48 4.09 15.41
N LEU A 77 17.48 4.39 14.57
CA LEU A 77 16.23 5.03 15.01
C LEU A 77 15.46 4.17 16.02
N ALA A 78 15.39 2.85 15.78
CA ALA A 78 14.73 1.91 16.67
C ALA A 78 15.43 1.82 18.03
N GLU A 79 16.77 1.74 18.01
CA GLU A 79 17.65 1.77 19.19
C GLU A 79 17.68 3.14 19.89
N GLY A 80 17.07 4.15 19.28
CA GLY A 80 16.84 5.43 19.94
C GLY A 80 17.77 6.57 19.58
N ARG A 81 18.55 6.43 18.51
CA ARG A 81 19.34 7.50 17.92
C ARG A 81 18.42 8.66 17.50
N GLU A 82 18.87 9.88 17.78
CA GLU A 82 18.11 11.08 17.44
C GLU A 82 17.81 11.15 15.93
N PRO A 83 16.55 11.38 15.52
CA PRO A 83 16.16 11.34 14.10
C PRO A 83 16.89 12.33 13.19
N ALA A 84 17.49 13.39 13.72
CA ALA A 84 18.35 14.30 12.96
C ALA A 84 19.61 13.65 12.36
N HIS A 85 20.05 12.50 12.88
CA HIS A 85 21.11 11.70 12.29
C HIS A 85 20.66 10.97 11.02
N ALA A 86 19.40 10.52 10.99
CA ALA A 86 18.86 9.72 9.89
C ALA A 86 18.13 10.54 8.84
N TYR A 87 17.39 11.57 9.24
CA TYR A 87 16.54 12.35 8.35
C TYR A 87 17.19 13.66 7.92
N HIS A 88 16.97 14.01 6.66
CA HIS A 88 17.27 15.33 6.13
C HIS A 88 16.43 16.41 6.88
N PRO A 89 16.94 17.64 7.11
CA PRO A 89 16.16 18.73 7.71
C PRO A 89 14.76 18.93 7.11
N ASP A 90 14.65 18.99 5.77
CA ASP A 90 13.36 19.04 5.04
C ASP A 90 12.85 17.66 4.59
N ALA A 91 13.11 16.62 5.38
CA ALA A 91 12.57 15.30 5.09
C ALA A 91 11.04 15.31 5.12
N ARG A 92 10.44 14.58 4.19
CA ARG A 92 9.01 14.34 4.13
C ARG A 92 8.69 12.90 4.50
N TRP A 93 7.86 12.71 5.51
CA TRP A 93 7.46 11.39 6.00
C TRP A 93 5.95 11.22 5.81
N GLN A 94 5.54 10.26 4.99
CA GLN A 94 4.14 10.02 4.64
C GLN A 94 3.66 8.75 5.30
N GLY A 95 2.92 8.92 6.41
CA GLY A 95 2.31 7.83 7.14
C GLY A 95 0.89 7.53 6.69
N MET A 96 0.40 6.40 7.19
CA MET A 96 -1.01 6.04 7.19
C MET A 96 -1.84 6.83 8.21
N HIS A 97 -3.15 6.70 8.14
CA HIS A 97 -4.07 7.22 9.15
C HIS A 97 -3.80 6.59 10.55
N PRO A 98 -3.87 7.35 11.65
CA PRO A 98 -4.21 8.78 11.74
C PRO A 98 -2.99 9.72 11.64
N ILE A 99 -1.77 9.20 11.51
CA ILE A 99 -0.54 10.00 11.60
C ILE A 99 -0.42 10.95 10.40
N GLY A 100 -0.70 10.47 9.19
CA GLY A 100 -0.66 11.27 7.98
C GLY A 100 0.74 11.75 7.59
N THR A 101 0.83 12.93 6.97
CA THR A 101 2.12 13.49 6.50
C THR A 101 2.78 14.34 7.56
N LEU A 102 4.07 14.10 7.81
CA LEU A 102 4.94 14.87 8.67
C LEU A 102 6.02 15.55 7.81
N GLU A 103 6.17 16.86 7.95
CA GLU A 103 7.16 17.66 7.24
C GLU A 103 8.26 18.11 8.21
N GLY A 104 9.50 17.85 7.84
CA GLY A 104 10.69 18.26 8.57
C GLY A 104 11.04 17.37 9.77
N VAL A 105 12.34 17.36 10.11
CA VAL A 105 12.90 16.50 11.16
C VAL A 105 12.25 16.68 12.53
N GLY A 106 11.77 17.88 12.85
CA GLY A 106 11.11 18.15 14.14
C GLY A 106 9.80 17.39 14.32
N ALA A 107 8.96 17.31 13.28
CA ALA A 107 7.70 16.57 13.32
C ALA A 107 7.96 15.05 13.36
N ILE A 108 8.90 14.59 12.54
CA ILE A 108 9.35 13.19 12.51
C ILE A 108 9.92 12.78 13.87
N SER A 109 10.64 13.66 14.55
CA SER A 109 11.19 13.38 15.89
C SER A 109 10.13 13.20 16.96
N ARG A 110 9.01 13.92 16.87
CA ARG A 110 7.88 13.71 17.79
C ARG A 110 7.23 12.34 17.59
N PHE A 111 7.10 11.89 16.33
CA PHE A 111 6.61 10.56 16.01
C PHE A 111 7.50 9.47 16.64
N TRP A 112 8.81 9.51 16.41
CA TRP A 112 9.74 8.51 16.96
C TRP A 112 9.79 8.54 18.49
N ARG A 113 9.72 9.72 19.12
CA ARG A 113 9.64 9.84 20.58
C ARG A 113 8.34 9.25 21.15
N ALA A 114 7.21 9.49 20.51
CA ALA A 114 5.94 8.90 20.93
C ALA A 114 5.95 7.37 20.77
N LEU A 115 6.46 6.86 19.65
CA LEU A 115 6.57 5.42 19.40
C LEU A 115 7.47 4.75 20.46
N ARG A 116 8.66 5.29 20.72
CA ARG A 116 9.55 4.75 21.77
C ARG A 116 8.99 4.91 23.18
N GLY A 117 8.19 5.94 23.44
CA GLY A 117 7.50 6.07 24.72
C GLY A 117 6.55 4.89 24.99
N ALA A 118 5.88 4.40 23.96
CA ALA A 118 4.99 3.23 24.03
C ALA A 118 5.74 1.89 23.98
N PHE A 119 6.87 1.85 23.26
CA PHE A 119 7.68 0.66 22.99
C PHE A 119 9.15 0.92 23.37
N PRO A 120 9.49 1.00 24.67
CA PRO A 120 10.79 1.49 25.12
C PRO A 120 11.98 0.58 24.78
N ASP A 121 11.73 -0.71 24.58
CA ASP A 121 12.70 -1.76 24.28
C ASP A 121 12.59 -2.26 22.83
N MET A 122 12.00 -1.46 21.94
CA MET A 122 11.68 -1.92 20.59
C MET A 122 12.91 -2.32 19.78
N GLU A 123 12.86 -3.54 19.25
CA GLU A 123 13.84 -4.08 18.32
C GLU A 123 13.23 -4.10 16.91
N ARG A 124 13.92 -3.50 15.94
CA ARG A 124 13.51 -3.58 14.54
C ARG A 124 13.91 -4.95 13.96
N ARG A 125 12.94 -5.72 13.47
CA ARG A 125 13.15 -6.99 12.79
C ARG A 125 12.70 -6.91 11.34
N ASP A 126 13.65 -6.65 10.45
CA ASP A 126 13.42 -6.66 9.01
C ASP A 126 13.21 -8.10 8.51
N LEU A 127 12.14 -8.30 7.74
CA LEU A 127 11.83 -9.56 7.05
C LEU A 127 12.19 -9.47 5.57
N ILE A 128 11.95 -8.30 4.96
CA ILE A 128 12.36 -7.95 3.61
C ILE A 128 13.07 -6.59 3.68
N PHE A 129 14.23 -6.49 3.06
CA PHE A 129 14.99 -5.25 2.92
C PHE A 129 15.64 -5.25 1.54
N VAL A 130 15.05 -4.49 0.61
CA VAL A 130 15.35 -4.54 -0.83
C VAL A 130 15.46 -3.14 -1.41
N GLY A 131 16.22 -2.97 -2.47
CA GLY A 131 16.42 -1.67 -3.09
C GLY A 131 16.75 -1.77 -4.55
N GLY A 132 16.44 -0.71 -5.30
CA GLY A 132 16.71 -0.68 -6.73
C GLY A 132 16.21 0.59 -7.41
N ASP A 133 16.39 0.60 -8.72
CA ASP A 133 15.85 1.61 -9.61
C ASP A 133 14.33 1.65 -9.52
N ASN A 134 13.79 2.84 -9.33
CA ASN A 134 12.36 3.06 -9.26
C ASN A 134 11.83 3.30 -10.68
N HIS A 135 11.10 2.35 -11.25
CA HIS A 135 10.64 2.38 -12.66
C HIS A 135 9.41 3.23 -12.87
N ASP A 136 9.35 4.00 -13.97
CA ASP A 136 8.27 4.96 -14.23
C ASP A 136 6.89 4.33 -14.33
N ASP A 137 5.87 5.10 -13.97
CA ASP A 137 4.46 4.76 -14.18
C ASP A 137 3.75 5.88 -14.93
N PRO A 138 3.32 5.67 -16.20
CA PRO A 138 2.67 6.72 -16.98
C PRO A 138 1.35 7.20 -16.37
N ARG A 139 0.75 6.43 -15.44
CA ARG A 139 -0.46 6.84 -14.69
C ARG A 139 -0.16 7.88 -13.61
N LYS A 140 1.10 8.04 -13.23
CA LYS A 140 1.57 8.96 -12.17
C LYS A 140 2.66 9.89 -12.71
N PRO A 141 2.33 10.85 -13.59
CA PRO A 141 3.32 11.78 -14.14
C PRO A 141 3.86 12.71 -13.05
N GLY A 142 5.13 13.07 -13.16
CA GLY A 142 5.80 13.98 -12.23
C GLY A 142 7.12 13.44 -11.71
N TRP A 143 7.80 14.24 -10.89
CA TRP A 143 9.05 13.83 -10.29
C TRP A 143 8.84 12.65 -9.33
N ARG A 144 9.80 11.73 -9.34
CA ARG A 144 9.87 10.58 -8.44
C ARG A 144 11.31 10.28 -8.08
N ALA A 145 11.49 9.70 -6.89
CA ALA A 145 12.80 9.27 -6.46
C ALA A 145 13.36 8.25 -7.46
N PRO A 146 14.58 8.43 -7.99
CA PRO A 146 15.15 7.56 -9.02
C PRO A 146 15.50 6.18 -8.45
N HIS A 147 15.82 6.12 -7.16
CA HIS A 147 16.11 4.88 -6.44
C HIS A 147 15.33 4.89 -5.12
N LEU A 148 14.88 3.71 -4.70
CA LEU A 148 14.24 3.51 -3.42
C LEU A 148 14.82 2.28 -2.74
N VAL A 149 14.78 2.30 -1.40
CA VAL A 149 14.96 1.11 -0.58
C VAL A 149 13.65 0.91 0.19
N ALA A 150 13.10 -0.28 0.10
CA ALA A 150 11.88 -0.69 0.79
C ALA A 150 12.17 -1.75 1.84
N ALA A 151 11.45 -1.67 2.95
CA ALA A 151 11.59 -2.60 4.05
C ALA A 151 10.21 -3.03 4.56
N LEU A 152 10.09 -4.28 4.95
CA LEU A 152 8.90 -4.84 5.59
C LEU A 152 9.35 -5.69 6.77
N GLY A 153 8.65 -5.56 7.89
CA GLY A 153 9.03 -6.26 9.10
C GLY A 153 8.12 -5.94 10.27
N HIS A 154 8.67 -6.02 11.48
CA HIS A 154 7.98 -5.61 12.68
C HIS A 154 8.94 -5.04 13.72
N TYR A 155 8.45 -4.14 14.56
CA TYR A 155 9.09 -3.84 15.83
C TYR A 155 8.62 -4.86 16.85
N GLN A 156 9.56 -5.58 17.48
CA GLN A 156 9.28 -6.47 18.59
C GLN A 156 9.58 -5.72 19.89
N ALA A 157 8.60 -5.58 20.77
CA ALA A 157 8.75 -4.74 21.96
C ALA A 157 7.76 -5.13 23.06
N THR A 158 8.05 -4.73 24.29
CA THR A 158 7.06 -4.63 25.36
C THR A 158 6.16 -3.42 25.08
N PHE A 159 4.84 -3.64 24.98
CA PHE A 159 3.88 -2.54 24.84
C PHE A 159 3.59 -1.90 26.20
N ALA A 160 4.43 -0.94 26.59
CA ALA A 160 4.54 -0.45 27.96
C ALA A 160 3.63 0.75 28.28
N ALA A 161 3.22 1.54 27.28
CA ALA A 161 2.33 2.68 27.46
C ALA A 161 1.38 2.81 26.27
N ASP A 162 0.19 3.34 26.52
CA ASP A 162 -0.85 3.51 25.49
C ASP A 162 -0.32 4.24 24.26
N TYR A 163 -0.71 3.78 23.08
CA TYR A 163 -0.29 4.38 21.82
C TYR A 163 -1.48 4.67 20.93
N LEU A 164 -1.68 5.95 20.60
CA LEU A 164 -2.78 6.43 19.75
C LEU A 164 -4.18 5.95 20.24
N GLY A 165 -4.34 5.84 21.56
CA GLY A 165 -5.58 5.39 22.21
C GLY A 165 -5.72 3.86 22.31
N ILE A 166 -4.75 3.10 21.81
CA ILE A 166 -4.67 1.64 21.99
C ILE A 166 -4.03 1.38 23.36
N PRO A 167 -4.69 0.61 24.24
CA PRO A 167 -4.21 0.39 25.60
C PRO A 167 -2.97 -0.51 25.62
N ALA A 168 -2.00 -0.16 26.45
CA ALA A 168 -0.82 -0.98 26.70
C ALA A 168 -1.21 -2.36 27.22
N THR A 169 -0.53 -3.40 26.75
CA THR A 169 -0.73 -4.77 27.26
C THR A 169 0.26 -5.14 28.36
N GLY A 170 1.38 -4.41 28.47
CA GLY A 170 2.52 -4.80 29.29
C GLY A 170 3.25 -6.06 28.79
N GLY A 171 2.81 -6.64 27.67
CA GLY A 171 3.37 -7.85 27.08
C GLY A 171 4.08 -7.57 25.76
N VAL A 172 4.69 -8.63 25.20
CA VAL A 172 5.37 -8.56 23.90
C VAL A 172 4.35 -8.38 22.78
N VAL A 173 4.61 -7.44 21.89
CA VAL A 173 3.89 -7.25 20.64
C VAL A 173 4.83 -7.27 19.44
N HIS A 174 4.28 -7.58 18.27
CA HIS A 174 4.93 -7.45 16.97
C HIS A 174 4.24 -6.35 16.17
N LEU A 175 4.72 -5.12 16.26
CA LEU A 175 4.15 -3.98 15.53
C LEU A 175 4.63 -4.01 14.08
N ARG A 176 3.79 -4.51 13.18
CA ARG A 176 4.13 -4.67 11.76
C ARG A 176 4.33 -3.32 11.08
N TYR A 177 5.35 -3.24 10.22
CA TYR A 177 5.58 -2.07 9.38
C TYR A 177 5.85 -2.47 7.93
N ALA A 178 5.60 -1.51 7.04
CA ALA A 178 6.11 -1.50 5.68
C ALA A 178 6.49 -0.09 5.28
N GLU A 179 7.67 0.05 4.70
CA GLU A 179 8.32 1.33 4.51
C GLU A 179 9.03 1.40 3.16
N ALA A 180 9.12 2.59 2.58
CA ALA A 180 9.97 2.87 1.43
C ALA A 180 10.59 4.25 1.55
N HIS A 181 11.90 4.30 1.30
CA HIS A 181 12.72 5.46 1.56
C HIS A 181 13.55 5.86 0.35
N TRP A 182 13.69 7.18 0.19
CA TRP A 182 14.68 7.77 -0.69
C TRP A 182 15.71 8.51 0.16
N LEU A 183 16.99 8.29 -0.13
CA LEU A 183 18.10 9.00 0.51
C LEU A 183 18.63 10.09 -0.42
N ASP A 184 19.00 11.19 0.20
CA ASP A 184 19.70 12.31 -0.42
C ASP A 184 20.86 12.71 0.49
N GLY A 185 22.09 12.71 -0.04
CA GLY A 185 23.29 13.02 0.74
C GLY A 185 23.50 12.13 1.97
N GLY A 186 23.13 10.84 1.90
CA GLY A 186 23.26 9.91 3.02
C GLY A 186 22.21 10.05 4.12
N LYS A 187 21.21 10.92 3.94
CA LYS A 187 20.08 11.07 4.86
C LYS A 187 18.76 10.74 4.17
N ILE A 188 17.79 10.26 4.93
CA ILE A 188 16.44 9.99 4.46
C ILE A 188 15.75 11.32 4.13
N ARG A 189 15.43 11.53 2.84
CA ARG A 189 14.74 12.73 2.35
C ARG A 189 13.25 12.49 2.15
N HIS A 190 12.86 11.28 1.76
CA HIS A 190 11.45 10.88 1.68
C HIS A 190 11.24 9.54 2.36
N SER A 191 10.19 9.40 3.17
CA SER A 191 9.68 8.11 3.65
C SER A 191 8.20 7.95 3.35
N ARG A 192 7.80 6.73 3.00
CA ARG A 192 6.42 6.27 3.08
C ARG A 192 6.37 5.15 4.08
N VAL A 193 5.47 5.21 5.05
CA VAL A 193 5.46 4.30 6.18
C VAL A 193 4.03 3.88 6.49
N MET A 194 3.85 2.58 6.64
CA MET A 194 2.62 1.94 7.12
C MET A 194 2.98 1.19 8.39
N ILE A 195 2.15 1.32 9.43
CA ILE A 195 2.30 0.65 10.72
C ILE A 195 0.96 0.03 11.04
N ASP A 196 0.86 -1.29 11.14
CA ASP A 196 -0.45 -1.93 11.29
C ASP A 196 -1.03 -1.76 12.71
N LEU A 197 -1.63 -0.59 12.95
CA LEU A 197 -2.29 -0.24 14.19
C LEU A 197 -3.52 -1.11 14.46
N LEU A 198 -4.15 -1.63 13.41
CA LEU A 198 -5.28 -2.53 13.56
C LEU A 198 -4.82 -3.90 14.08
N ASP A 199 -3.67 -4.41 13.64
CA ASP A 199 -3.06 -5.59 14.28
C ASP A 199 -2.61 -5.31 15.72
N LEU A 200 -2.09 -4.12 16.02
CA LEU A 200 -1.77 -3.74 17.40
C LEU A 200 -3.04 -3.75 18.29
N MET A 201 -4.17 -3.25 17.79
CA MET A 201 -5.47 -3.34 18.45
C MET A 201 -5.89 -4.80 18.70
N ARG A 202 -5.63 -5.71 17.74
CA ARG A 202 -5.86 -7.17 17.90
C ARG A 202 -4.99 -7.75 19.02
N GLN A 203 -3.70 -7.42 19.03
CA GLN A 203 -2.74 -7.87 20.04
C GLN A 203 -3.08 -7.31 21.43
N ALA A 204 -3.69 -6.12 21.50
CA ALA A 204 -4.21 -5.52 22.72
C ALA A 204 -5.57 -6.08 23.19
N GLY A 205 -6.18 -7.00 22.44
CA GLY A 205 -7.49 -7.57 22.78
C GLY A 205 -8.67 -6.62 22.56
N VAL A 206 -8.48 -5.52 21.80
CA VAL A 206 -9.52 -4.52 21.55
C VAL A 206 -9.78 -4.40 20.04
N TRP A 207 -10.62 -5.28 19.50
CA TRP A 207 -10.84 -5.40 18.06
C TRP A 207 -12.07 -4.60 17.58
N PRO A 208 -11.92 -3.58 16.71
CA PRO A 208 -13.04 -2.72 16.31
C PRO A 208 -13.85 -3.26 15.11
N LEU A 209 -13.45 -4.37 14.49
CA LEU A 209 -14.08 -4.95 13.29
C LEU A 209 -14.81 -6.27 13.61
N PRO A 210 -15.65 -6.80 12.70
CA PRO A 210 -16.03 -8.22 12.75
C PRO A 210 -14.81 -9.14 12.51
N PRO A 211 -14.96 -10.46 12.66
CA PRO A 211 -13.93 -11.42 12.26
C PRO A 211 -13.52 -11.25 10.79
N SER A 212 -12.20 -11.28 10.53
CA SER A 212 -11.63 -11.25 9.19
C SER A 212 -11.98 -12.51 8.40
N LEU A 213 -12.06 -12.40 7.08
CA LEU A 213 -12.29 -13.55 6.19
C LEU A 213 -11.02 -14.39 5.99
N GLY A 214 -9.85 -13.74 5.94
CA GLY A 214 -8.55 -14.39 6.00
C GLY A 214 -8.09 -14.63 7.44
N THR A 215 -7.01 -15.40 7.61
CA THR A 215 -6.46 -15.70 8.93
C THR A 215 -5.59 -14.56 9.45
N GLU A 216 -5.85 -14.05 10.65
CA GLU A 216 -4.99 -13.04 11.28
C GLU A 216 -3.73 -13.65 11.89
N GLY A 217 -2.66 -12.86 11.98
CA GLY A 217 -1.40 -13.29 12.59
C GLY A 217 -0.20 -12.46 12.15
N THR A 218 0.96 -12.78 12.72
CA THR A 218 2.24 -12.16 12.35
C THR A 218 2.60 -12.50 10.90
N TRP A 219 3.15 -11.54 10.17
CA TRP A 219 3.73 -11.81 8.86
C TRP A 219 5.02 -12.62 9.04
N PRO A 220 5.13 -13.82 8.44
CA PRO A 220 6.40 -14.53 8.42
C PRO A 220 7.36 -13.82 7.47
N GLY A 221 8.66 -14.06 7.68
CA GLY A 221 9.66 -13.77 6.66
C GLY A 221 9.49 -14.67 5.44
N PRO A 222 10.12 -14.32 4.31
CA PRO A 222 10.03 -15.13 3.10
C PRO A 222 10.53 -16.55 3.35
N ALA A 223 9.89 -17.54 2.73
CA ALA A 223 10.22 -18.96 2.93
C ALA A 223 11.67 -19.32 2.57
N SER A 224 12.31 -18.54 1.70
CA SER A 224 13.71 -18.66 1.30
C SER A 224 14.72 -18.13 2.32
N LEU A 225 14.27 -17.39 3.35
CA LEU A 225 15.10 -16.79 4.39
C LEU A 225 16.18 -15.82 3.87
N ASP A 226 15.99 -15.25 2.68
CA ASP A 226 16.93 -14.35 2.01
C ASP A 226 16.35 -12.94 1.75
N GLY A 227 15.29 -12.57 2.48
CA GLY A 227 14.58 -11.31 2.29
C GLY A 227 15.37 -10.05 2.68
N VAL A 228 16.31 -10.16 3.62
CA VAL A 228 17.15 -9.03 4.05
C VAL A 228 18.41 -8.98 3.18
N ARG A 229 18.38 -8.14 2.14
CA ARG A 229 19.45 -8.02 1.14
C ARG A 229 20.18 -6.70 1.34
N LEU A 230 21.32 -6.72 2.03
CA LEU A 230 22.09 -5.49 2.34
C LEU A 230 23.17 -5.15 1.30
N THR A 231 23.50 -6.10 0.42
CA THR A 231 24.44 -5.91 -0.69
C THR A 231 23.73 -5.28 -1.88
N ASP A 232 24.30 -4.23 -2.44
CA ASP A 232 23.83 -3.62 -3.68
C ASP A 232 24.34 -4.45 -4.87
N GLU A 233 23.72 -5.62 -5.08
CA GLU A 233 24.02 -6.49 -6.21
C GLU A 233 23.40 -5.93 -7.50
N PRO A 234 24.10 -6.01 -8.64
CA PRO A 234 23.49 -5.66 -9.91
C PRO A 234 22.30 -6.58 -10.20
N PRO A 235 21.29 -6.12 -10.97
CA PRO A 235 20.19 -6.97 -11.41
C PRO A 235 20.72 -8.25 -12.06
N ARG A 236 20.12 -9.40 -11.74
CA ARG A 236 20.45 -10.66 -12.42
C ARG A 236 20.13 -10.55 -13.92
N PRO A 237 20.96 -11.09 -14.83
CA PRO A 237 20.62 -11.19 -16.23
C PRO A 237 19.36 -12.07 -16.42
N GLY A 238 18.35 -11.57 -17.14
CA GLY A 238 17.08 -12.29 -17.38
C GLY A 238 15.85 -11.40 -17.20
N ALA A 239 14.66 -12.01 -17.20
CA ALA A 239 13.43 -11.29 -16.89
C ALA A 239 13.46 -10.84 -15.42
N SER A 240 13.21 -9.56 -15.18
CA SER A 240 13.18 -9.02 -13.82
C SER A 240 11.93 -9.49 -13.08
N ALA A 241 12.02 -9.68 -11.76
CA ALA A 241 10.85 -9.92 -10.92
C ALA A 241 9.73 -8.90 -11.19
N LEU A 242 10.10 -7.64 -11.43
CA LEU A 242 9.18 -6.56 -11.72
C LEU A 242 8.40 -6.74 -13.03
N GLU A 243 8.99 -7.35 -14.06
CA GLU A 243 8.29 -7.64 -15.31
C GLU A 243 7.16 -8.66 -15.12
N THR A 244 7.42 -9.72 -14.35
CA THR A 244 6.39 -10.69 -13.95
C THR A 244 5.28 -10.00 -13.17
N ILE A 245 5.62 -9.14 -12.20
CA ILE A 245 4.63 -8.37 -11.44
C ILE A 245 3.80 -7.46 -12.35
N PHE A 246 4.42 -6.77 -13.31
CA PHE A 246 3.69 -5.91 -14.24
C PHE A 246 2.79 -6.69 -15.19
N ALA A 247 3.21 -7.87 -15.65
CA ALA A 247 2.37 -8.76 -16.43
C ALA A 247 1.14 -9.23 -15.62
N MET A 248 1.36 -9.59 -14.35
CA MET A 248 0.31 -9.95 -13.40
C MET A 248 -0.65 -8.77 -13.13
N HIS A 249 -0.15 -7.56 -12.92
CA HIS A 249 -0.99 -6.36 -12.73
C HIS A 249 -1.83 -6.04 -13.96
N ARG A 250 -1.26 -6.17 -15.17
CA ARG A 250 -2.04 -6.00 -16.42
C ARG A 250 -3.19 -7.00 -16.50
N ALA A 251 -2.96 -8.26 -16.11
CA ALA A 251 -4.01 -9.26 -16.05
C ALA A 251 -5.07 -8.95 -14.98
N LEU A 252 -4.70 -8.45 -13.79
CA LEU A 252 -5.69 -8.03 -12.78
C LEU A 252 -6.57 -6.86 -13.26
N LEU A 253 -6.01 -5.95 -14.05
CA LEU A 253 -6.69 -4.77 -14.57
C LEU A 253 -7.59 -5.06 -15.78
N SER A 254 -7.54 -6.26 -16.38
CA SER A 254 -8.43 -6.65 -17.47
C SER A 254 -9.82 -7.12 -17.02
N PHE A 255 -10.14 -6.99 -15.73
CA PHE A 255 -11.46 -7.34 -15.20
C PHE A 255 -12.59 -6.59 -15.91
N ASP A 256 -13.57 -7.33 -16.40
CA ASP A 256 -14.74 -6.78 -17.10
C ASP A 256 -15.89 -6.36 -16.15
N GLY A 257 -15.71 -6.52 -14.84
CA GLY A 257 -16.75 -6.27 -13.84
C GLY A 257 -17.71 -7.44 -13.62
N LYS A 258 -17.51 -8.58 -14.30
CA LYS A 258 -18.47 -9.70 -14.34
C LYS A 258 -17.84 -11.04 -14.02
N SER A 259 -16.78 -11.42 -14.73
CA SER A 259 -16.15 -12.74 -14.60
C SER A 259 -14.69 -12.62 -14.18
N LEU A 260 -14.27 -13.44 -13.21
CA LEU A 260 -12.87 -13.56 -12.83
C LEU A 260 -12.00 -14.12 -13.97
N ASP A 261 -12.60 -14.80 -14.96
CA ASP A 261 -11.87 -15.33 -16.11
C ASP A 261 -11.36 -14.23 -17.04
N SER A 262 -11.96 -13.03 -16.98
CA SER A 262 -11.47 -11.85 -17.70
C SER A 262 -10.15 -11.32 -17.14
N MET A 263 -9.73 -11.77 -15.95
CA MET A 263 -8.44 -11.43 -15.33
C MET A 263 -7.58 -12.68 -15.07
N PRO A 264 -6.97 -13.29 -16.11
CA PRO A 264 -6.24 -14.56 -15.98
C PRO A 264 -4.86 -14.36 -15.31
N HIS A 265 -4.85 -13.87 -14.08
CA HIS A 265 -3.62 -13.61 -13.31
C HIS A 265 -3.06 -14.88 -12.65
N GLY A 266 -3.85 -15.95 -12.52
CA GLY A 266 -3.44 -17.18 -11.82
C GLY A 266 -2.16 -17.82 -12.34
N GLN A 267 -1.88 -17.69 -13.64
CA GLN A 267 -0.66 -18.21 -14.28
C GLN A 267 0.65 -17.60 -13.74
N TYR A 268 0.58 -16.41 -13.16
CA TYR A 268 1.76 -15.73 -12.60
C TYR A 268 2.07 -16.14 -11.16
N TRP A 269 1.23 -16.98 -10.55
CA TRP A 269 1.38 -17.42 -9.16
C TRP A 269 1.73 -18.91 -9.12
N THR A 270 2.52 -19.30 -8.13
CA THR A 270 2.66 -20.72 -7.78
C THR A 270 1.35 -21.26 -7.22
N ASP A 271 1.07 -22.54 -7.40
CA ASP A 271 -0.23 -23.14 -7.06
C ASP A 271 -0.65 -22.90 -5.60
N ASN A 272 0.34 -22.84 -4.70
CA ASN A 272 0.18 -22.72 -3.26
C ASN A 272 0.75 -21.41 -2.69
N PHE A 273 0.75 -20.34 -3.49
CA PHE A 273 1.29 -19.05 -3.06
C PHE A 273 0.66 -18.57 -1.74
N MET A 274 1.43 -17.84 -0.95
CA MET A 274 0.94 -17.18 0.26
C MET A 274 0.65 -15.72 0.02
N TYR A 275 -0.47 -15.26 0.59
CA TYR A 275 -0.89 -13.87 0.56
C TYR A 275 -1.08 -13.38 1.98
N TYR A 276 -0.23 -12.45 2.40
CA TYR A 276 -0.12 -11.91 3.76
C TYR A 276 -0.60 -10.46 3.79
N ALA A 277 -1.90 -10.23 3.99
CA ALA A 277 -2.44 -8.88 4.01
C ALA A 277 -2.43 -8.24 5.41
N ALA A 278 -2.69 -6.93 5.43
CA ALA A 278 -2.97 -6.16 6.63
C ALA A 278 -4.14 -6.73 7.46
N ALA A 279 -4.18 -6.37 8.74
CA ALA A 279 -5.24 -6.80 9.65
C ALA A 279 -6.61 -6.36 9.13
N GLY A 280 -7.63 -7.17 9.37
CA GLY A 280 -8.98 -7.00 8.82
C GLY A 280 -9.18 -7.71 7.47
N ILE A 281 -8.12 -7.93 6.69
CA ILE A 281 -8.13 -8.81 5.51
C ILE A 281 -7.69 -10.21 5.91
N GLY A 282 -6.50 -10.30 6.53
CA GLY A 282 -5.88 -11.56 6.92
C GLY A 282 -5.18 -12.31 5.78
N MET A 283 -4.63 -13.46 6.11
CA MET A 283 -3.80 -14.29 5.26
C MET A 283 -4.61 -15.32 4.48
N THR A 284 -4.19 -15.62 3.25
CA THR A 284 -4.81 -16.65 2.39
C THR A 284 -3.75 -17.49 1.70
N ARG A 285 -4.15 -18.65 1.17
CA ARG A 285 -3.26 -19.60 0.47
C ARG A 285 -3.87 -20.07 -0.84
N GLY A 286 -3.05 -20.05 -1.89
CA GLY A 286 -3.42 -20.47 -3.24
C GLY A 286 -4.53 -19.62 -3.86
N LEU A 287 -4.80 -19.87 -5.13
CA LEU A 287 -5.74 -19.03 -5.90
C LEU A 287 -7.18 -19.11 -5.37
N GLN A 288 -7.63 -20.30 -4.96
CA GLN A 288 -8.97 -20.49 -4.42
C GLN A 288 -9.17 -19.73 -3.11
N GLY A 289 -8.20 -19.83 -2.18
CA GLY A 289 -8.25 -19.14 -0.89
C GLY A 289 -8.21 -17.63 -1.05
N PHE A 290 -7.32 -17.13 -1.92
CA PHE A 290 -7.25 -15.72 -2.27
C PHE A 290 -8.56 -15.21 -2.88
N ARG A 291 -9.16 -15.96 -3.80
CA ARG A 291 -10.44 -15.62 -4.42
C ARG A 291 -11.57 -15.49 -3.42
N ALA A 292 -11.72 -16.50 -2.56
CA ALA A 292 -12.82 -16.57 -1.60
C ALA A 292 -12.73 -15.48 -0.53
N HIS A 293 -11.55 -15.23 0.03
CA HIS A 293 -11.41 -14.43 1.25
C HIS A 293 -10.91 -13.00 1.01
N HIS A 294 -10.33 -12.71 -0.16
CA HIS A 294 -9.84 -11.37 -0.50
C HIS A 294 -10.43 -10.84 -1.80
N GLN A 295 -10.17 -11.50 -2.93
CA GLN A 295 -10.47 -10.95 -4.25
C GLN A 295 -11.97 -10.71 -4.43
N ILE A 296 -12.83 -11.73 -4.30
CA ILE A 296 -14.27 -11.58 -4.55
C ILE A 296 -14.89 -10.55 -3.58
N PRO A 297 -14.65 -10.59 -2.25
CA PRO A 297 -15.12 -9.55 -1.34
C PRO A 297 -14.71 -8.13 -1.75
N PHE A 298 -13.44 -7.93 -2.12
CA PHE A 298 -12.94 -6.63 -2.55
C PHE A 298 -13.57 -6.16 -3.87
N LEU A 299 -13.73 -7.06 -4.83
CA LEU A 299 -14.38 -6.76 -6.12
C LEU A 299 -15.85 -6.38 -5.96
N LYS A 300 -16.58 -7.04 -5.06
CA LYS A 300 -17.97 -6.69 -4.76
C LYS A 300 -18.07 -5.32 -4.12
N ALA A 301 -17.20 -5.05 -3.14
CA ALA A 301 -17.17 -3.78 -2.44
C ALA A 301 -16.74 -2.61 -3.33
N PHE A 302 -15.81 -2.84 -4.27
CA PHE A 302 -15.24 -1.83 -5.17
C PHE A 302 -15.21 -2.33 -6.62
N PRO A 303 -16.37 -2.50 -7.27
CA PRO A 303 -16.45 -3.08 -8.60
C PRO A 303 -15.87 -2.16 -9.68
N ASP A 304 -15.77 -0.86 -9.40
CA ASP A 304 -15.17 0.18 -10.24
C ASP A 304 -13.74 0.55 -9.83
N ARG A 305 -13.07 -0.31 -9.06
CA ARG A 305 -11.72 -0.03 -8.59
C ARG A 305 -10.74 0.20 -9.74
N ILE A 306 -9.82 1.14 -9.56
CA ILE A 306 -8.69 1.38 -10.44
C ILE A 306 -7.41 1.61 -9.63
N ALA A 307 -6.27 1.34 -10.24
CA ALA A 307 -4.97 1.74 -9.69
C ALA A 307 -4.62 3.16 -10.18
N GLU A 308 -4.39 4.09 -9.26
CA GLU A 308 -4.03 5.50 -9.57
C GLU A 308 -2.55 5.69 -9.95
N GLY A 309 -1.86 4.59 -10.26
CA GLY A 309 -0.42 4.55 -10.53
C GLY A 309 0.44 4.35 -9.30
N HIS A 310 1.66 3.87 -9.54
CA HIS A 310 2.63 3.55 -8.50
C HIS A 310 3.67 4.66 -8.31
N PHE A 311 4.00 4.93 -7.06
CA PHE A 311 5.16 5.73 -6.67
C PHE A 311 6.35 4.85 -6.23
N ILE A 312 6.14 3.55 -5.99
CA ILE A 312 7.20 2.53 -5.77
C ILE A 312 7.08 1.48 -6.88
N ARG A 313 8.18 1.23 -7.59
CA ARG A 313 8.32 0.16 -8.59
C ARG A 313 9.79 -0.27 -8.62
N ILE A 314 10.20 -1.10 -7.67
CA ILE A 314 11.59 -1.55 -7.54
C ILE A 314 11.65 -3.08 -7.57
N SER A 315 12.82 -3.62 -7.87
CA SER A 315 13.13 -5.04 -7.76
C SER A 315 14.57 -5.26 -7.31
N ASP A 316 14.82 -6.38 -6.65
CA ASP A 316 16.10 -6.76 -6.08
C ASP A 316 16.21 -8.29 -6.00
N GLY A 317 16.93 -8.89 -6.95
CA GLY A 317 16.93 -10.34 -7.12
C GLY A 317 15.52 -10.88 -7.40
N ASP A 318 15.09 -11.86 -6.60
CA ASP A 318 13.78 -12.53 -6.74
C ASP A 318 12.64 -11.76 -6.04
N TYR A 319 12.91 -10.52 -5.62
CA TYR A 319 11.94 -9.66 -4.94
C TYR A 319 11.52 -8.49 -5.82
N ALA A 320 10.25 -8.09 -5.69
CA ALA A 320 9.73 -6.86 -6.27
C ALA A 320 8.83 -6.14 -5.27
N VAL A 321 8.86 -4.81 -5.30
CA VAL A 321 7.99 -3.98 -4.48
C VAL A 321 7.26 -2.98 -5.36
N THR A 322 5.93 -2.95 -5.22
CA THR A 322 5.10 -1.91 -5.81
C THR A 322 4.32 -1.19 -4.75
N GLY A 323 4.02 0.09 -4.97
CA GLY A 323 3.25 0.88 -4.02
C GLY A 323 2.62 2.07 -4.68
N GLY A 324 1.36 2.33 -4.35
CA GLY A 324 0.50 3.28 -5.04
C GLY A 324 -0.78 3.52 -4.25
N ASN A 325 -1.81 4.00 -4.95
CA ASN A 325 -3.15 4.05 -4.41
C ASN A 325 -4.09 3.18 -5.24
N VAL A 326 -5.03 2.52 -4.55
CA VAL A 326 -6.21 1.91 -5.15
C VAL A 326 -7.40 2.79 -4.84
N MET A 327 -8.15 3.16 -5.88
CA MET A 327 -9.35 3.99 -5.76
C MET A 327 -10.56 3.21 -6.21
N GLY A 328 -11.71 3.42 -5.58
CA GLY A 328 -12.99 2.83 -5.97
C GLY A 328 -14.16 3.43 -5.22
N THR A 329 -15.37 3.07 -5.62
CA THR A 329 -16.60 3.46 -4.91
C THR A 329 -17.05 2.30 -4.01
N HIS A 330 -17.31 2.57 -2.73
CA HIS A 330 -17.78 1.57 -1.77
C HIS A 330 -19.27 1.23 -2.03
N ARG A 331 -19.52 0.15 -2.80
CA ARG A 331 -20.84 -0.23 -3.32
C ARG A 331 -21.46 -1.49 -2.70
N ASP A 332 -20.68 -2.26 -1.94
CA ASP A 332 -21.16 -3.43 -1.20
C ASP A 332 -20.45 -3.50 0.16
N THR A 333 -20.92 -4.36 1.06
CA THR A 333 -20.36 -4.53 2.39
C THR A 333 -18.89 -4.96 2.33
N TYR A 334 -18.02 -4.30 3.10
CA TYR A 334 -16.62 -4.66 3.22
C TYR A 334 -16.15 -4.60 4.67
N MET A 335 -15.53 -5.68 5.18
CA MET A 335 -15.11 -5.79 6.59
C MET A 335 -16.25 -5.46 7.59
N GLY A 336 -17.49 -5.86 7.25
CA GLY A 336 -18.70 -5.57 8.03
C GLY A 336 -19.24 -4.15 7.95
N MET A 337 -18.56 -3.25 7.23
CA MET A 337 -19.04 -1.89 7.00
C MET A 337 -20.00 -1.90 5.79
N PRO A 338 -21.24 -1.42 5.94
CA PRO A 338 -22.21 -1.38 4.84
C PRO A 338 -21.79 -0.37 3.76
N ALA A 339 -22.25 -0.60 2.53
CA ALA A 339 -22.00 0.27 1.40
C ALA A 339 -22.39 1.73 1.71
N THR A 340 -21.54 2.66 1.33
CA THR A 340 -21.75 4.10 1.59
C THR A 340 -21.87 4.95 0.34
N GLY A 341 -21.58 4.37 -0.84
CA GLY A 341 -21.51 5.09 -2.10
C GLY A 341 -20.35 6.09 -2.19
N ARG A 342 -19.48 6.15 -1.17
CA ARG A 342 -18.34 7.07 -1.15
C ARG A 342 -17.22 6.54 -2.04
N ARG A 343 -16.62 7.46 -2.80
CA ARG A 343 -15.37 7.20 -3.52
C ARG A 343 -14.21 7.39 -2.56
N ILE A 344 -13.33 6.40 -2.52
CA ILE A 344 -12.18 6.37 -1.61
C ILE A 344 -10.90 6.14 -2.43
N SER A 345 -9.75 6.58 -1.92
CA SER A 345 -8.42 6.28 -2.45
C SER A 345 -7.52 5.86 -1.29
N VAL A 346 -7.02 4.63 -1.34
CA VAL A 346 -6.31 3.99 -0.23
C VAL A 346 -4.88 3.68 -0.66
N PRO A 347 -3.87 4.13 0.10
CA PRO A 347 -2.49 3.77 -0.17
C PRO A 347 -2.27 2.28 0.15
N VAL A 348 -1.56 1.60 -0.75
CA VAL A 348 -1.15 0.20 -0.63
C VAL A 348 0.33 0.04 -0.96
N MET A 349 0.96 -0.94 -0.33
CA MET A 349 2.25 -1.47 -0.76
C MET A 349 2.12 -2.97 -0.93
N ASP A 350 2.82 -3.51 -1.93
CA ASP A 350 2.92 -4.92 -2.19
C ASP A 350 4.39 -5.30 -2.24
N PHE A 351 4.79 -6.22 -1.40
CA PHE A 351 6.08 -6.88 -1.45
C PHE A 351 5.86 -8.27 -2.03
N TYR A 352 6.65 -8.65 -3.02
CA TYR A 352 6.54 -9.94 -3.71
C TYR A 352 7.85 -10.70 -3.60
N ARG A 353 7.76 -12.02 -3.46
CA ARG A 353 8.86 -12.95 -3.73
C ARG A 353 8.49 -13.90 -4.85
N LEU A 354 9.38 -14.08 -5.80
CA LEU A 354 9.29 -15.08 -6.84
C LEU A 354 9.98 -16.39 -6.43
N ASP A 355 9.48 -17.48 -7.00
CA ASP A 355 10.11 -18.79 -7.06
C ASP A 355 10.21 -19.17 -8.54
N GLY A 356 11.41 -19.03 -9.10
CA GLY A 356 11.62 -19.05 -10.54
C GLY A 356 10.92 -17.88 -11.23
N ASP A 357 10.01 -18.19 -12.16
CA ASP A 357 9.27 -17.24 -12.98
C ASP A 357 7.89 -16.85 -12.41
N ARG A 358 7.49 -17.44 -11.28
CA ARG A 358 6.16 -17.25 -10.67
C ARG A 358 6.25 -16.67 -9.26
N ILE A 359 5.20 -15.97 -8.85
CA ILE A 359 5.07 -15.35 -7.53
C ILE A 359 4.69 -16.43 -6.51
N ALA A 360 5.51 -16.58 -5.49
CA ALA A 360 5.29 -17.55 -4.41
C ALA A 360 4.72 -16.90 -3.15
N GLU A 361 5.06 -15.65 -2.87
CA GLU A 361 4.62 -14.94 -1.67
C GLU A 361 4.33 -13.47 -1.97
N ASN A 362 3.31 -12.92 -1.32
CA ASN A 362 2.99 -11.51 -1.38
C ASN A 362 2.54 -10.99 -0.01
N TRP A 363 3.14 -9.88 0.44
CA TRP A 363 2.71 -9.13 1.61
C TRP A 363 2.02 -7.85 1.13
N LEU A 364 0.77 -7.63 1.56
CA LEU A 364 -0.04 -6.44 1.25
C LEU A 364 -0.31 -5.58 2.50
N PRO A 365 0.64 -4.73 2.89
CA PRO A 365 0.37 -3.57 3.74
C PRO A 365 -0.66 -2.61 3.12
N MET A 366 -1.65 -2.20 3.90
CA MET A 366 -2.71 -1.28 3.48
C MET A 366 -3.19 -0.40 4.65
N ASP A 367 -3.53 0.86 4.37
CA ASP A 367 -4.12 1.77 5.36
C ASP A 367 -5.62 1.46 5.59
N VAL A 368 -5.88 0.37 6.33
CA VAL A 368 -7.24 -0.09 6.64
C VAL A 368 -8.01 0.93 7.50
N LEU A 369 -7.34 1.61 8.43
CA LEU A 369 -7.97 2.66 9.24
C LEU A 369 -8.38 3.86 8.38
N GLY A 370 -7.50 4.31 7.49
CA GLY A 370 -7.79 5.39 6.55
C GLY A 370 -8.88 5.01 5.55
N MET A 371 -8.89 3.76 5.10
CA MET A 371 -9.96 3.21 4.26
C MET A 371 -11.31 3.27 4.99
N ALA A 372 -11.39 2.78 6.23
CA ALA A 372 -12.60 2.82 7.04
C ALA A 372 -13.09 4.26 7.25
N ALA A 373 -12.18 5.18 7.58
CA ALA A 373 -12.50 6.60 7.76
C ALA A 373 -13.09 7.23 6.48
N GLN A 374 -12.50 6.96 5.31
CA GLN A 374 -13.04 7.43 4.03
C GLN A 374 -14.41 6.81 3.69
N MET A 375 -14.65 5.57 4.11
CA MET A 375 -15.96 4.91 4.05
C MET A 375 -16.94 5.43 5.12
N GLY A 376 -16.53 6.36 6.00
CA GLY A 376 -17.38 6.95 7.03
C GLY A 376 -17.46 6.19 8.35
N ASN A 377 -16.52 5.28 8.60
CA ASN A 377 -16.45 4.49 9.81
C ASN A 377 -15.21 4.91 10.62
N ASP A 378 -15.42 5.59 11.75
CA ASP A 378 -14.36 5.98 12.66
C ASP A 378 -14.01 4.83 13.61
N LEU A 379 -13.06 4.00 13.20
CA LEU A 379 -12.59 2.87 14.01
C LEU A 379 -11.83 3.33 15.27
N LEU A 380 -11.26 4.54 15.28
CA LEU A 380 -10.60 5.10 16.46
C LEU A 380 -11.62 5.59 17.48
N ALA A 381 -12.75 6.15 17.07
CA ALA A 381 -13.88 6.43 17.97
C ALA A 381 -14.46 5.13 18.55
N ARG A 382 -14.57 4.09 17.74
CA ARG A 382 -15.00 2.77 18.21
C ARG A 382 -14.01 2.18 19.21
N LEU A 383 -12.70 2.28 18.96
CA LEU A 383 -11.66 1.91 19.91
C LEU A 383 -11.86 2.63 21.25
N ARG A 384 -11.98 3.97 21.23
CA ARG A 384 -12.22 4.76 22.46
C ARG A 384 -13.45 4.30 23.22
N HIS A 385 -14.54 3.96 22.52
CA HIS A 385 -15.73 3.42 23.15
C HIS A 385 -15.46 2.07 23.83
N LEU A 386 -14.79 1.14 23.15
CA LEU A 386 -14.46 -0.19 23.67
C LEU A 386 -13.50 -0.12 24.87
N THR A 387 -12.70 0.94 24.98
CA THR A 387 -11.77 1.17 26.10
C THR A 387 -12.33 2.06 27.20
N GLY A 388 -13.65 2.33 27.21
CA GLY A 388 -14.31 3.06 28.30
C GLY A 388 -14.29 4.59 28.18
N HIS A 389 -13.92 5.12 27.01
CA HIS A 389 -13.91 6.55 26.70
C HIS A 389 -14.89 6.89 25.55
N PRO A 390 -16.20 6.62 25.71
CA PRO A 390 -17.17 6.85 24.65
C PRO A 390 -17.30 8.34 24.31
N VAL A 391 -17.61 8.65 23.05
CA VAL A 391 -18.07 9.99 22.66
C VAL A 391 -19.46 10.20 23.26
N THR A 392 -19.64 11.25 24.06
CA THR A 392 -20.89 11.51 24.82
C THR A 392 -21.72 12.67 24.26
N SER A 393 -21.35 13.22 23.11
CA SER A 393 -22.07 14.30 22.43
C SER A 393 -22.20 14.02 20.92
N LEU A 394 -23.28 14.53 20.32
CA LEU A 394 -23.57 14.41 18.88
C LEU A 394 -22.75 15.39 18.04
#